data_AF-A0A7J7JK78-F1
#
_entry.id   AF-A0A7J7JK78-F1
#
_cell.length_a   1.000
_cell.length_b   1.000
_cell.length_c   1.000
_cell.angle_alpha   90.00
_cell.angle_beta   90.00
_cell.angle_gamma   90.00
#
_symmetry.space_group_name_H-M   'P 1'
#
loop_
_entity.id
_entity.type
_entity.pdbx_description
1 polymer ?
#
loop_
_entity_poly.entity_id
_entity_poly.type
_entity_poly.pdbx_seq_one_letter_code
_entity_poly.pdbx_strand_id
1 'polypeptide(L)'
;MSRGWELMAICLAFFPPSQKFESFLQEYIVKNLQEKDSETNIVLQLLKSQVVPIGHFAHICKRRLDRICTAGARKGLKKPTPEEIEQAKRSIFHPSMFGDTLDEIISMQKTSFQKGSCLGYKLRCQRRS
;
A
#
# COMPACT_ATOMS: atom_id res chain seq x y z
N MET A 1 -10.52 -9.03 -16.30
CA MET A 1 -10.30 -9.78 -15.03
C MET A 1 -9.81 -8.90 -13.87
N SER A 2 -9.70 -7.58 -14.01
CA SER A 2 -9.19 -6.65 -12.97
C SER A 2 -10.14 -6.42 -11.79
N ARG A 3 -11.47 -6.49 -11.99
CA ARG A 3 -12.45 -6.22 -10.93
C ARG A 3 -12.41 -7.19 -9.75
N GLY A 4 -12.03 -8.46 -9.99
CA GLY A 4 -11.89 -9.44 -8.91
C GLY A 4 -10.71 -9.12 -7.98
N TRP A 5 -9.61 -8.66 -8.56
CA TRP A 5 -8.44 -8.21 -7.81
C TRP A 5 -8.69 -6.91 -7.04
N GLU A 6 -9.42 -5.97 -7.65
CA GLU A 6 -9.87 -4.75 -6.96
C GLU A 6 -10.75 -5.08 -5.75
N LEU A 7 -11.73 -5.98 -5.92
CA LEU A 7 -12.59 -6.44 -4.84
C LEU A 7 -11.77 -7.11 -3.73
N MET A 8 -10.84 -7.99 -4.07
CA MET A 8 -9.98 -8.66 -3.10
C MET A 8 -9.15 -7.66 -2.30
N ALA A 9 -8.56 -6.65 -2.95
CA ALA A 9 -7.82 -5.60 -2.27
C ALA A 9 -8.72 -4.85 -1.27
N ILE A 10 -9.95 -4.51 -1.65
CA ILE A 10 -10.92 -3.85 -0.77
C ILE A 10 -11.31 -4.77 0.40
N CYS A 11 -11.62 -6.04 0.15
CA CYS A 11 -12.00 -7.00 1.19
C CYS A 11 -10.90 -7.17 2.26
N LEU A 12 -9.64 -7.25 1.83
CA LEU A 12 -8.48 -7.35 2.73
C LEU A 12 -8.24 -6.09 3.57
N ALA A 13 -8.90 -4.96 3.29
CA ALA A 13 -8.84 -3.78 4.14
C ALA A 13 -9.74 -3.90 5.38
N PHE A 14 -10.74 -4.78 5.35
CA PHE A 14 -11.79 -4.86 6.37
C PHE A 14 -11.85 -6.23 7.06
N PHE A 15 -11.66 -7.30 6.30
CA PHE A 15 -11.94 -8.66 6.76
C PHE A 15 -10.66 -9.48 6.82
N PRO A 16 -10.25 -9.96 8.02
CA PRO A 16 -9.14 -10.90 8.11
C PRO A 16 -9.54 -12.22 7.42
N PRO A 17 -8.65 -12.84 6.64
CA PRO A 17 -8.90 -14.19 6.15
C PRO A 17 -8.98 -15.18 7.32
N SER A 18 -9.64 -16.31 7.11
CA SER A 18 -9.60 -17.42 8.07
C SER A 18 -8.19 -18.03 8.12
N GLN A 19 -7.75 -18.52 9.29
CA GLN A 19 -6.45 -19.20 9.45
C GLN A 19 -6.23 -20.35 8.45
N LYS A 20 -7.30 -21.08 8.09
CA LYS A 20 -7.20 -22.16 7.09
C LYS A 20 -7.06 -21.66 5.65
N PHE A 21 -7.49 -20.42 5.40
CA PHE A 21 -7.51 -19.81 4.08
C PHE A 21 -6.31 -18.89 3.83
N GLU A 22 -5.70 -18.38 4.91
CA GLU A 22 -4.59 -17.42 4.86
C GLU A 22 -3.41 -17.92 4.03
N SER A 23 -2.91 -19.14 4.31
CA SER A 23 -1.76 -19.71 3.58
C SER A 23 -2.05 -19.88 2.08
N PHE A 24 -3.25 -20.36 1.74
CA PHE A 24 -3.67 -20.49 0.35
C PHE A 24 -3.75 -19.13 -0.35
N LEU A 25 -4.34 -18.14 0.31
CA LEU A 25 -4.49 -16.80 -0.23
C LEU A 25 -3.13 -16.12 -0.42
N GLN A 26 -2.22 -16.28 0.53
CA GLN A 26 -0.86 -15.76 0.44
C GLN A 26 -0.13 -16.35 -0.76
N GLU A 27 -0.15 -17.67 -0.93
CA GLU A 27 0.46 -18.32 -2.10
C GLU A 27 -0.17 -17.88 -3.41
N TYR A 28 -1.50 -17.75 -3.45
CA TYR A 28 -2.20 -17.28 -4.64
C TYR A 28 -1.77 -15.86 -5.03
N ILE A 29 -1.68 -14.95 -4.07
CA ILE A 29 -1.22 -13.57 -4.31
C ILE A 29 0.25 -13.59 -4.75
N VAL A 30 1.12 -14.35 -4.09
CA VAL A 30 2.55 -14.42 -4.40
C VAL A 30 2.81 -15.01 -5.79
N LYS A 31 2.05 -16.01 -6.23
CA LYS A 31 2.15 -16.57 -7.60
C LYS A 31 1.83 -15.54 -8.69
N ASN A 32 1.00 -14.54 -8.37
CA ASN A 32 0.67 -13.43 -9.28
C ASN A 32 1.61 -12.23 -9.10
N LEU A 33 2.46 -12.27 -8.07
CA LEU A 33 3.78 -11.65 -7.93
C LEU A 33 4.73 -11.94 -9.08
N GLN A 34 4.78 -11.17 -10.17
CA GLN A 34 5.87 -11.40 -11.13
C GLN A 34 7.20 -10.90 -10.52
N GLU A 35 8.29 -11.65 -10.67
CA GLU A 35 9.62 -11.27 -10.15
C GLU A 35 10.13 -9.91 -10.69
N LYS A 36 9.56 -9.42 -11.80
CA LYS A 36 9.91 -8.12 -12.43
C LYS A 36 9.10 -6.93 -11.91
N ASP A 37 8.11 -7.18 -11.05
CA ASP A 37 7.20 -6.16 -10.52
C ASP A 37 7.82 -5.45 -9.31
N SER A 38 8.97 -4.80 -9.49
CA SER A 38 9.43 -3.80 -8.52
C SER A 38 8.39 -2.66 -8.45
N GLU A 39 8.17 -2.05 -7.28
CA GLU A 39 7.21 -0.95 -7.12
C GLU A 39 7.40 0.17 -8.17
N THR A 40 8.65 0.44 -8.54
CA THR A 40 9.03 1.36 -9.62
C THR A 40 8.53 0.93 -10.99
N ASN A 41 8.62 -0.34 -11.35
CA ASN A 41 8.14 -0.88 -12.63
C ASN A 41 6.61 -0.88 -12.70
N ILE A 42 5.93 -1.22 -11.58
CA ILE A 42 4.48 -1.14 -11.48
C ILE A 42 4.00 0.30 -11.71
N VAL A 43 4.60 1.28 -11.01
CA VAL A 43 4.24 2.70 -11.16
C VAL A 43 4.51 3.19 -12.57
N LEU A 44 5.64 2.83 -13.17
CA LEU A 44 5.94 3.17 -14.56
C LEU A 44 4.94 2.57 -15.54
N GLN A 45 4.47 1.34 -15.29
CA GLN A 45 3.48 0.68 -16.14
C GLN A 45 2.08 1.28 -15.98
N LEU A 46 1.71 1.72 -14.77
CA LEU A 46 0.48 2.47 -14.50
C LEU A 46 0.45 3.82 -15.23
N LEU A 47 1.60 4.49 -15.31
CA LEU A 47 1.71 5.78 -16.01
C LEU A 47 1.73 5.63 -17.53
N LYS A 48 2.24 4.50 -18.04
CA LYS A 48 2.36 4.22 -19.49
C LYS A 48 1.11 3.62 -20.12
N SER A 49 0.32 2.86 -19.36
CA SER A 49 -0.81 2.10 -19.87
C SER A 49 -2.11 2.51 -19.19
N GLN A 50 -3.19 2.62 -19.96
CA GLN A 50 -4.54 2.93 -19.43
C GLN A 50 -5.16 1.78 -18.63
N VAL A 51 -4.51 0.60 -18.62
CA VAL A 51 -4.96 -0.60 -17.92
C VAL A 51 -4.02 -0.91 -16.76
N VAL A 52 -4.60 -1.05 -15.57
CA VAL A 52 -3.88 -1.41 -14.34
C VAL A 52 -3.39 -2.87 -14.43
N PRO A 53 -2.09 -3.15 -14.29
CA PRO A 53 -1.58 -4.51 -14.31
C PRO A 53 -2.01 -5.28 -13.06
N ILE A 54 -2.15 -6.60 -13.17
CA ILE A 54 -2.53 -7.48 -12.06
C ILE A 54 -1.51 -7.42 -10.92
N GLY A 55 -0.21 -7.29 -11.25
CA GLY A 55 0.87 -7.14 -10.28
C GLY A 55 0.66 -5.98 -9.29
N HIS A 56 0.07 -4.86 -9.74
CA HIS A 56 -0.29 -3.75 -8.85
C HIS A 56 -1.27 -4.17 -7.77
N PHE A 57 -2.37 -4.81 -8.16
CA PHE A 57 -3.36 -5.28 -7.21
C PHE A 57 -2.81 -6.38 -6.32
N ALA A 58 -2.00 -7.31 -6.86
CA ALA A 58 -1.37 -8.35 -6.09
C ALA A 58 -0.44 -7.78 -5.01
N HIS A 59 0.32 -6.72 -5.33
CA HIS A 59 1.16 -6.01 -4.36
C HIS A 59 0.35 -5.37 -3.24
N ILE A 60 -0.74 -4.69 -3.58
CA ILE A 60 -1.64 -4.12 -2.58
C ILE A 60 -2.27 -5.21 -1.71
N CYS A 61 -2.71 -6.32 -2.30
CA CYS A 61 -3.30 -7.45 -1.58
C CYS A 61 -2.29 -8.07 -0.61
N LYS A 62 -1.05 -8.31 -1.07
CA LYS A 62 0.05 -8.84 -0.24
C LYS A 62 0.31 -7.95 0.95
N ARG A 63 0.45 -6.65 0.72
CA ARG A 63 0.69 -5.65 1.78
C ARG A 63 -0.47 -5.60 2.79
N ARG A 64 -1.72 -5.60 2.33
CA ARG A 64 -2.90 -5.60 3.20
C ARG A 64 -3.04 -6.90 3.98
N LEU A 65 -2.74 -8.04 3.35
CA LEU A 65 -2.72 -9.36 3.98
C LEU A 65 -1.71 -9.39 5.13
N ASP A 66 -0.45 -9.02 4.89
CA ASP A 66 0.59 -8.99 5.93
C ASP A 66 0.15 -8.12 7.13
N ARG A 67 -0.47 -6.97 6.85
CA ARG A 67 -0.97 -6.04 7.89
C ARG A 67 -2.14 -6.61 8.68
N ILE A 68 -3.10 -7.28 8.03
CA ILE A 68 -4.29 -7.78 8.74
C ILE A 68 -3.97 -9.04 9.55
N CYS A 69 -2.99 -9.82 9.12
CA CYS A 69 -2.48 -10.98 9.86
C CYS A 69 -1.67 -10.55 11.09
N THR A 70 -0.87 -9.48 10.98
CA THR A 70 -0.05 -8.97 12.09
C THR A 70 -0.84 -8.14 13.11
N ALA A 71 -1.72 -7.25 12.66
CA ALA A 71 -2.46 -6.34 13.54
C ALA A 71 -3.83 -6.88 14.00
N GLY A 72 -4.33 -7.96 13.40
CA GLY A 72 -5.67 -8.50 13.64
C GLY A 72 -6.81 -7.60 13.13
N ALA A 73 -8.05 -7.97 13.46
CA ALA A 73 -9.25 -7.24 13.03
C ALA A 73 -9.35 -5.86 13.72
N ARG A 74 -8.83 -4.80 13.08
CA ARG A 74 -8.79 -3.44 13.67
C ARG A 74 -10.15 -2.87 14.12
N LYS A 75 -11.28 -3.41 13.63
CA LYS A 75 -12.64 -2.91 13.93
C LYS A 75 -13.68 -4.01 14.26
N GLY A 76 -13.27 -5.27 14.36
CA GLY A 76 -14.23 -6.39 14.54
C GLY A 76 -15.27 -6.48 13.41
N LEU A 77 -16.44 -7.11 13.68
CA LEU A 77 -17.54 -7.34 12.73
C LEU A 77 -18.36 -6.07 12.37
N LYS A 78 -17.81 -4.86 12.55
CA LYS A 78 -18.54 -3.63 12.24
C LYS A 78 -18.63 -3.46 10.72
N LYS A 79 -19.85 -3.26 10.21
CA LYS A 79 -20.10 -3.02 8.78
C LYS A 79 -19.36 -1.74 8.34
N PRO A 80 -18.51 -1.80 7.30
CA PRO A 80 -17.84 -0.61 6.77
C PRO A 80 -18.85 0.42 6.27
N THR A 81 -18.58 1.70 6.51
CA THR A 81 -19.40 2.79 5.94
C THR A 81 -19.07 2.95 4.45
N PRO A 82 -19.98 3.49 3.61
CA PRO A 82 -19.70 3.69 2.19
C PRO A 82 -18.48 4.58 1.95
N GLU A 83 -18.22 5.54 2.82
CA GLU A 83 -17.03 6.42 2.76
C GLU A 83 -15.73 5.63 2.99
N GLU A 84 -15.75 4.66 3.92
CA GLU A 84 -14.58 3.80 4.17
C GLU A 84 -14.30 2.90 2.98
N ILE A 85 -15.35 2.38 2.33
CA ILE A 85 -15.22 1.55 1.12
C ILE A 85 -14.62 2.38 -0.03
N GLU A 86 -15.10 3.60 -0.23
CA GLU A 86 -14.55 4.53 -1.22
C GLU A 86 -13.09 4.86 -0.92
N GLN A 87 -12.74 5.07 0.35
CA GLN A 87 -11.35 5.31 0.75
C GLN A 87 -10.47 4.07 0.55
N ALA A 88 -10.98 2.87 0.83
CA ALA A 88 -10.27 1.62 0.61
C ALA A 88 -9.99 1.37 -0.89
N LYS A 89 -10.89 1.83 -1.77
CA LYS A 89 -10.73 1.81 -3.23
C LYS A 89 -9.73 2.86 -3.71
N ARG A 90 -9.86 4.12 -3.25
CA ARG A 90 -8.95 5.22 -3.61
C ARG A 90 -7.50 4.93 -3.24
N SER A 91 -7.30 4.35 -2.06
CA SER A 91 -5.97 4.02 -1.54
C SER A 91 -5.25 2.88 -2.27
N ILE A 92 -5.94 2.14 -3.16
CA ILE A 92 -5.27 1.20 -4.08
C ILE A 92 -4.35 1.97 -5.04
N PHE A 93 -4.74 3.17 -5.46
CA PHE A 93 -4.00 3.98 -6.44
C PHE A 93 -3.27 5.17 -5.81
N HIS A 94 -3.72 5.61 -4.64
CA HIS A 94 -3.20 6.79 -3.94
C HIS A 94 -2.76 6.38 -2.53
N PRO A 95 -1.51 5.91 -2.35
CA PRO A 95 -1.00 5.61 -1.01
C PRO A 95 -1.12 6.86 -0.12
N SER A 96 -1.62 6.67 1.11
CA SER A 96 -1.93 7.74 2.06
C SER A 96 -0.92 7.74 3.21
N MET A 97 -0.42 8.90 3.61
CA MET A 97 0.47 9.00 4.79
C MET A 97 -0.24 8.69 6.12
N PHE A 98 -1.57 8.84 6.17
CA PHE A 98 -2.37 8.48 7.35
C PHE A 98 -2.88 7.05 7.23
N GLY A 99 -2.57 6.21 8.23
CA GLY A 99 -3.01 4.82 8.33
C GLY A 99 -2.00 3.75 7.87
N ASP A 100 -0.83 4.18 7.37
CA ASP A 100 0.33 3.34 7.04
C ASP A 100 1.27 3.18 8.25
N THR A 101 2.15 2.17 8.22
CA THR A 101 3.09 1.94 9.33
C THR A 101 4.20 2.99 9.33
N LEU A 102 4.80 3.21 10.49
CA LEU A 102 5.93 4.15 10.60
C LEU A 102 7.06 3.76 9.64
N ASP A 103 7.35 2.46 9.47
CA ASP A 103 8.38 1.97 8.54
C ASP A 103 8.08 2.30 7.07
N GLU A 104 6.81 2.23 6.67
CA GLU A 104 6.39 2.59 5.31
C GLU A 104 6.47 4.09 5.09
N ILE A 105 6.05 4.89 6.09
CA ILE A 105 6.18 6.35 6.04
C ILE A 105 7.67 6.74 5.93
N ILE A 106 8.54 6.14 6.74
CA ILE A 106 9.99 6.38 6.68
C ILE A 106 10.55 5.96 5.31
N SER A 107 10.11 4.84 4.74
CA SER A 107 10.55 4.36 3.43
C SER A 107 10.11 5.28 2.29
N MET A 108 8.86 5.78 2.32
CA MET A 108 8.35 6.79 1.37
C MET A 108 9.07 8.14 1.51
N GLN A 109 9.41 8.52 2.73
CA GLN A 109 10.13 9.75 3.02
C GLN A 109 11.58 9.69 2.54
N LYS A 110 12.25 8.53 2.63
CA LYS A 110 13.62 8.33 2.12
C LYS A 110 13.74 8.61 0.61
N THR A 111 12.75 8.24 -0.19
CA THR A 111 12.76 8.50 -1.64
C THR A 111 12.42 9.95 -2.00
N SER A 112 11.64 10.64 -1.15
CA SER A 112 11.18 12.02 -1.38
C SER A 112 12.15 13.08 -0.86
N PHE A 113 12.74 12.89 0.32
CA PHE A 113 13.62 13.90 0.96
C PHE A 113 15.05 13.94 0.44
N GLN A 114 15.50 12.95 -0.35
CA GLN A 114 16.82 13.04 -1.00
C GLN A 114 16.91 14.14 -2.08
N LYS A 115 15.79 14.67 -2.58
CA LYS A 115 15.79 15.68 -3.66
C LYS A 115 15.45 17.11 -3.24
N GLY A 116 15.20 17.38 -1.96
CA GLY A 116 14.94 18.76 -1.56
C GLY A 116 14.83 18.97 -0.06
N SER A 117 15.97 19.21 0.60
CA SER A 117 16.11 20.23 1.66
C SER A 117 17.41 20.05 2.47
N CYS A 118 18.58 20.26 1.85
CA CYS A 118 19.83 20.54 2.58
C CYS A 118 20.50 21.86 2.15
N LEU A 119 19.77 22.75 1.47
CA LEU A 119 20.27 24.10 1.13
C LEU A 119 19.63 25.24 1.94
N GLY A 120 18.66 24.95 2.82
CA GLY A 120 17.92 26.00 3.56
C GLY A 120 18.25 26.13 5.05
N TYR A 121 18.73 25.08 5.71
CA TYR A 121 18.85 25.07 7.18
C TYR A 121 20.26 25.30 7.71
N LYS A 122 21.23 25.63 6.84
CA LYS A 122 22.63 25.86 7.23
C LYS A 122 23.07 27.34 7.22
N LEU A 123 22.12 28.28 7.28
CA LEU A 123 22.43 29.73 7.32
C LEU A 123 21.92 30.47 8.56
N ARG A 124 21.54 29.77 9.65
CA ARG A 124 21.06 30.45 10.86
C ARG A 124 21.74 30.03 12.18
N CYS A 125 22.95 29.47 12.10
CA CYS A 125 23.81 29.26 13.28
C CYS A 125 25.24 29.74 13.01
N GLN A 126 25.40 30.98 12.53
CA GLN A 126 26.69 31.67 12.57
C GLN A 126 26.48 33.18 12.50
N ARG A 127 25.94 33.74 13.59
CA ARG A 127 26.11 35.15 13.99
C ARG A 127 25.55 35.32 15.40
N ARG A 128 26.38 35.90 16.29
CA ARG A 128 26.27 36.04 17.76
C ARG A 128 26.87 34.83 18.50
N SER A 129 27.98 34.93 19.21
CA SER A 129 28.85 36.05 19.59
C SER A 129 30.28 35.54 19.74
#